data_AF-A0A5K1ERG7-F1
#
_entry.id   AF-A0A5K1ERG7-F1
#
_cell.length_a   1.000
_cell.length_b   1.000
_cell.length_c   1.000
_cell.angle_alpha   90.00
_cell.angle_beta   90.00
_cell.angle_gamma   90.00
#
_symmetry.space_group_name_H-M   'P 1'
#
loop_
_entity.id
_entity.type
_entity.pdbx_description
1 polymer ?
#
loop_
_entity_poly.entity_id
_entity_poly.type
_entity_poly.pdbx_seq_one_letter_code
_entity_poly.pdbx_strand_id
1 'polypeptide(L)'
;NQSDFVVNVKGIIGNMSYRAVSNNGFWRGSVGSGNSTVYAIGQCWETLNMSSCKTCLDTAASKIDSCLPSFQARVLSSGCYLRYADYQFYDSSTASTSSG
;
A
#
# COMPACT_ATOMS: atom_id res chain seq x y z
N ASN A 1 7.73 17.85 -5.18
CA ASN A 1 8.18 18.52 -3.94
C ASN A 1 8.29 17.43 -2.87
N GLN A 2 9.48 17.19 -2.30
CA GLN A 2 9.72 15.98 -1.47
C GLN A 2 8.90 15.98 -0.17
N SER A 3 8.62 17.16 0.40
CA SER A 3 7.81 17.33 1.61
C SER A 3 6.36 16.87 1.41
N ASP A 4 5.73 17.24 0.29
CA ASP A 4 4.37 16.83 -0.04
C ASP A 4 4.28 15.32 -0.27
N PHE A 5 5.30 14.75 -0.91
CA PHE A 5 5.37 13.30 -1.12
C PHE A 5 5.39 12.54 0.21
N VAL A 6 6.19 12.96 1.17
CA VAL A 6 6.26 12.34 2.51
C VAL A 6 4.92 12.43 3.24
N VAL A 7 4.23 13.57 3.18
CA VAL A 7 2.89 13.75 3.76
C VAL A 7 1.89 12.80 3.10
N ASN A 8 1.92 12.71 1.77
CA ASN A 8 1.06 11.84 0.98
C ASN A 8 1.29 10.34 1.33
N VAL A 9 2.55 9.91 1.49
CA VAL A 9 2.87 8.54 1.92
C VAL A 9 2.30 8.24 3.31
N LYS A 10 2.48 9.14 4.29
CA LYS A 10 1.94 8.94 5.64
C LYS A 10 0.41 8.91 5.63
N GLY A 11 -0.23 9.78 4.86
CA GLY A 11 -1.69 9.85 4.74
C GLY A 11 -2.31 8.60 4.12
N ILE A 12 -1.74 8.11 3.02
CA ILE A 12 -2.27 6.94 2.31
C ILE A 12 -2.08 5.64 3.10
N ILE A 13 -0.93 5.50 3.79
CA ILE A 13 -0.60 4.28 4.54
C ILE A 13 -1.35 4.21 5.88
N GLY A 14 -1.61 5.35 6.54
CA GLY A 14 -2.21 5.37 7.88
C GLY A 14 -3.58 4.70 7.99
N ASN A 15 -4.37 4.68 6.91
CA ASN A 15 -5.69 4.03 6.88
C ASN A 15 -5.70 2.70 6.12
N MET A 16 -4.55 2.27 5.61
CA MET A 16 -4.47 1.10 4.75
C MET A 16 -4.87 -0.19 5.47
N SER A 17 -4.41 -0.40 6.71
CA SER A 17 -4.69 -1.63 7.47
C SER A 17 -6.18 -1.84 7.69
N TYR A 18 -6.90 -0.79 8.07
CA TYR A 18 -8.37 -0.82 8.21
C TYR A 18 -9.06 -1.10 6.88
N ARG A 19 -8.68 -0.38 5.81
CA ARG A 19 -9.29 -0.55 4.49
C ARG A 19 -9.03 -1.93 3.90
N ALA A 20 -7.83 -2.48 4.07
CA ALA A 20 -7.49 -3.82 3.63
C ALA A 20 -8.33 -4.87 4.35
N VAL A 21 -8.41 -4.80 5.68
CA VAL A 21 -9.22 -5.74 6.47
C VAL A 21 -10.70 -5.68 6.08
N SER A 22 -11.24 -4.48 5.83
CA SER A 22 -12.62 -4.30 5.36
C SER A 22 -12.86 -4.83 3.93
N ASN A 23 -11.80 -5.11 3.17
CA ASN A 23 -11.85 -5.61 1.80
C ASN A 23 -11.11 -6.96 1.69
N ASN A 24 -11.40 -7.89 2.60
CA ASN A 24 -10.84 -9.25 2.61
C ASN A 24 -9.30 -9.31 2.56
N GLY A 25 -8.64 -8.37 3.23
CA GLY A 25 -7.18 -8.32 3.33
C GLY A 25 -6.50 -7.67 2.13
N PHE A 26 -7.22 -7.03 1.20
CA PHE A 26 -6.62 -6.34 0.06
C PHE A 26 -7.04 -4.87 0.00
N TRP A 27 -6.09 -3.98 -0.25
CA TRP A 27 -6.37 -2.58 -0.53
C TRP A 27 -5.35 -1.98 -1.49
N ARG A 28 -5.85 -1.09 -2.36
CA ARG A 28 -5.03 -0.21 -3.20
C ARG A 28 -5.61 1.19 -3.19
N GLY A 29 -4.76 2.18 -3.37
CA GLY A 29 -5.19 3.56 -3.47
C GLY A 29 -4.10 4.46 -4.03
N SER A 30 -4.49 5.71 -4.29
CA SER A 30 -3.57 6.78 -4.64
C SER A 30 -4.00 8.08 -3.96
N VAL A 31 -3.02 8.90 -3.58
CA VAL A 31 -3.25 10.26 -3.08
C VAL A 31 -2.25 11.18 -3.74
N GLY A 32 -2.69 12.34 -4.18
CA GLY A 32 -1.82 13.31 -4.84
C GLY A 32 -2.19 14.73 -4.43
N SER A 33 -1.15 15.55 -4.27
CA SER A 33 -1.28 17.00 -4.14
C SER A 33 -0.26 17.63 -5.10
N GLY A 34 -0.74 18.41 -6.07
CA GLY A 34 0.10 18.98 -7.13
C GLY A 34 0.81 17.92 -7.99
N ASN A 35 2.12 18.07 -8.18
CA ASN A 35 2.98 17.15 -8.97
C ASN A 35 3.58 16.00 -8.14
N SER A 36 2.91 15.57 -7.06
CA SER A 36 3.42 14.51 -6.18
C SER A 36 2.28 13.56 -5.83
N THR A 37 2.12 12.53 -6.67
CA THR A 37 1.14 11.45 -6.47
C THR A 37 1.84 10.24 -5.90
N VAL A 38 1.24 9.62 -4.89
CA VAL A 38 1.68 8.36 -4.29
C VAL A 38 0.65 7.30 -4.62
N TYR A 39 1.15 6.17 -5.14
CA TYR A 39 0.37 4.96 -5.35
C TYR A 39 0.78 3.95 -4.29
N ALA A 40 -0.20 3.31 -3.65
CA ALA A 40 0.06 2.32 -2.61
C ALA A 40 -0.83 1.09 -2.76
N ILE A 41 -0.28 -0.04 -2.34
CA ILE A 41 -1.01 -1.28 -2.19
C ILE A 41 -0.65 -1.88 -0.83
N GLY A 42 -1.60 -2.58 -0.25
CA GLY A 42 -1.18 -3.76 0.47
C GLY A 42 -2.23 -4.80 0.67
N GLN A 43 -1.69 -5.96 0.96
CA GLN A 43 -2.33 -7.23 0.78
C GLN A 43 -1.89 -8.15 1.91
N CYS A 44 -2.83 -8.88 2.46
CA CYS A 44 -2.59 -9.98 3.38
C CYS A 44 -2.62 -11.29 2.60
N TRP A 45 -1.87 -12.27 3.07
CA TRP A 45 -2.03 -13.64 2.62
C TRP A 45 -3.39 -14.17 3.03
N GLU A 46 -4.02 -14.97 2.17
CA GLU A 46 -5.35 -15.55 2.39
C GLU A 46 -5.40 -16.47 3.63
N THR A 47 -4.24 -16.97 4.06
CA THR A 47 -4.12 -17.82 5.25
C THR A 47 -4.20 -17.04 6.57
N LEU A 48 -4.18 -15.70 6.55
CA LEU A 48 -4.26 -14.89 7.76
C LEU A 48 -5.71 -14.53 8.10
N ASN A 49 -6.03 -14.62 9.40
CA ASN A 49 -7.24 -14.01 9.94
C ASN A 49 -7.17 -12.47 9.87
N MET A 50 -8.33 -11.81 9.85
CA MET A 50 -8.46 -10.35 9.76
C MET A 50 -7.66 -9.58 10.82
N SER A 51 -7.61 -10.10 12.05
CA SER A 51 -6.82 -9.49 13.14
C SER A 51 -5.31 -9.55 12.85
N SER A 52 -4.81 -10.72 12.44
CA SER A 52 -3.40 -10.90 12.06
C SER A 52 -3.04 -10.08 10.82
N CYS A 53 -3.94 -9.99 9.86
CA CYS A 53 -3.81 -9.12 8.69
C CYS A 53 -3.61 -7.66 9.09
N LYS A 54 -4.49 -7.13 9.98
CA LYS A 54 -4.36 -5.77 10.50
C LYS A 54 -2.99 -5.53 11.12
N THR A 55 -2.57 -6.41 12.03
CA THR A 55 -1.29 -6.28 12.75
C THR A 55 -0.09 -6.34 11.81
N CYS A 56 -0.14 -7.21 10.80
CA CYS A 56 0.93 -7.32 9.81
C CYS A 56 1.07 -6.02 9.00
N LEU A 57 -0.05 -5.47 8.51
CA LEU A 57 -0.06 -4.22 7.74
C LEU A 57 0.35 -3.01 8.58
N ASP A 58 -0.04 -2.96 9.85
CA ASP A 58 0.37 -1.92 10.80
C ASP A 58 1.89 -1.95 11.02
N THR A 59 2.45 -3.14 11.24
CA THR A 59 3.91 -3.34 11.35
C THR A 59 4.63 -2.95 10.06
N ALA A 60 4.06 -3.31 8.90
CA ALA A 60 4.62 -2.93 7.61
C ALA A 60 4.60 -1.41 7.41
N ALA A 61 3.53 -0.74 7.83
CA ALA A 61 3.42 0.72 7.81
C ALA A 61 4.49 1.40 8.68
N SER A 62 4.75 0.89 9.89
CA SER A 62 5.83 1.42 10.73
C SER A 62 7.21 1.27 10.09
N LYS A 63 7.48 0.15 9.40
CA LYS A 63 8.74 -0.07 8.68
C LYS A 63 8.91 0.87 7.50
N ILE A 64 7.82 1.15 6.78
CA ILE A 64 7.80 2.12 5.70
C ILE A 64 8.18 3.53 6.19
N ASP A 65 7.73 3.93 7.38
CA ASP A 65 8.06 5.26 7.90
C ASP A 65 9.58 5.48 8.00
N SER A 66 10.33 4.42 8.32
CA SER A 66 11.80 4.43 8.34
C SER A 66 12.45 4.47 6.95
N CYS A 67 11.71 4.19 5.87
CA CYS A 67 12.21 4.28 4.50
C CYS A 67 12.06 5.68 3.88
N LEU A 68 11.25 6.54 4.50
CA LEU A 68 11.09 7.93 4.07
C LEU A 68 12.43 8.68 4.20
N PRO A 69 12.75 9.59 3.26
CA PRO A 69 11.91 10.15 2.21
C PRO A 69 12.03 9.45 0.83
N SER A 70 12.33 8.16 0.77
CA SER A 70 12.45 7.45 -0.51
C SER A 70 11.16 7.49 -1.33
N PHE A 71 11.27 7.66 -2.65
CA PHE A 71 10.11 7.72 -3.57
C PHE A 71 9.40 6.37 -3.76
N GLN A 72 10.03 5.29 -3.34
CA GLN A 72 9.43 3.96 -3.34
C GLN A 72 9.96 3.16 -2.16
N ALA A 73 9.10 2.32 -1.59
CA ALA A 73 9.53 1.27 -0.68
C ALA A 73 8.57 0.09 -0.73
N ARG A 74 9.07 -1.07 -0.32
CA ARG A 74 8.29 -2.30 -0.22
C ARG A 74 8.67 -3.03 1.06
N VAL A 75 7.67 -3.56 1.74
CA VAL A 75 7.83 -4.41 2.92
C VAL A 75 7.14 -5.72 2.63
N LEU A 76 7.92 -6.80 2.67
CA LEU A 76 7.40 -8.17 2.74
C LEU A 76 7.55 -8.65 4.17
N SER A 77 6.48 -9.21 4.71
CA SER A 77 6.47 -9.87 6.01
C SER A 77 5.78 -11.22 5.89
N SER A 78 5.92 -12.07 6.89
CA SER A 78 5.32 -13.40 6.97
C SER A 78 3.79 -13.31 7.10
N GLY A 79 3.10 -12.95 6.02
CA GLY A 79 1.65 -12.79 6.00
C GLY A 79 1.12 -11.55 5.29
N CYS A 80 1.97 -10.60 4.91
CA CYS A 80 1.49 -9.41 4.19
C CYS A 80 2.56 -8.73 3.34
N TYR A 81 2.05 -7.92 2.42
CA TYR A 81 2.79 -7.12 1.47
C TYR A 81 2.30 -5.69 1.52
N LEU A 82 3.23 -4.74 1.58
CA LEU A 82 2.95 -3.32 1.44
C LEU A 82 3.97 -2.71 0.48
N ARG A 83 3.50 -1.94 -0.49
CA ARG A 83 4.37 -1.17 -1.38
C ARG A 83 3.75 0.19 -1.68
N TYR A 84 4.60 1.22 -1.75
CA TYR A 84 4.26 2.50 -2.36
C TYR A 84 5.30 2.91 -3.41
N ALA A 85 4.89 3.77 -4.34
CA ALA A 85 5.77 4.42 -5.31
C ALA A 85 5.16 5.75 -5.79
N ASP A 86 5.96 6.58 -6.46
CA ASP A 86 5.53 7.81 -7.14
C ASP A 86 4.90 7.57 -8.52
N TYR A 87 4.85 6.31 -8.97
CA TYR A 87 4.22 5.88 -10.22
C TYR A 87 3.23 4.74 -10.00
N GLN A 88 2.25 4.60 -10.90
CA GLN A 88 1.28 3.51 -10.85
C GLN A 88 1.95 2.20 -11.28
N PHE A 89 1.90 1.17 -10.43
CA PHE A 89 2.60 -0.10 -10.63
C PHE A 89 1.69 -1.33 -10.66
N TYR A 90 0.38 -1.15 -10.48
CA TYR A 90 -0.61 -2.24 -10.36
C TYR A 90 -1.66 -2.27 -11.48
N ASP A 91 -1.59 -1.33 -12.43
CA ASP A 91 -2.36 -1.35 -13.68
C ASP A 91 -1.37 -1.51 -14.83
N SER A 92 -0.94 -2.74 -15.09
CA SER A 92 -0.52 -3.11 -16.42
C SER A 92 -1.77 -3.57 -17.15
N SER A 93 -2.27 -2.77 -18.09
CA SER A 93 -3.17 -3.24 -19.13
C SER A 93 -2.40 -4.23 -20.00
N THR A 94 -2.15 -5.42 -19.49
CA THR A 94 -1.89 -6.62 -20.28
C THR A 94 -3.12 -7.47 -20.06
N ALA A 95 -3.97 -7.47 -21.07
CA ALA A 95 -5.30 -8.04 -21.08
C ALA A 95 -5.34 -9.45 -20.48
N SER A 96 -5.99 -9.59 -19.33
CA SER A 96 -6.75 -10.79 -19.02
C SER A 96 -8.21 -10.42 -19.14
N THR A 97 -8.67 -10.40 -20.38
CA THR A 97 -10.07 -10.56 -20.74
C THR A 97 -10.56 -11.86 -20.10
N SER A 98 -11.10 -11.80 -18.89
CA SER A 98 -12.00 -12.84 -18.39
C SER A 98 -13.40 -12.50 -18.86
N SER A 99 -13.63 -12.63 -20.16
CA SER A 99 -14.97 -12.78 -20.71
C SER A 99 -15.34 -14.25 -20.56
N GLY A 100 -16.26 -14.54 -19.65
CA GLY A 100 -17.09 -15.75 -19.74
C GLY A 100 -18.15 -15.57 -20.82
#